data_AF-A0A417GQ90-F1
#
_entry.id   AF-A0A417GQ90-F1
#
_cell.length_a   1.000
_cell.length_b   1.000
_cell.length_c   1.000
_cell.angle_alpha   90.00
_cell.angle_beta   90.00
_cell.angle_gamma   90.00
#
_symmetry.space_group_name_H-M   'P 1'
#
loop_
_entity.id
_entity.type
_entity.pdbx_description
1 polymer ?
#
loop_
_entity_poly.entity_id
_entity_poly.type
_entity_poly.pdbx_seq_one_letter_code
_entity_poly.pdbx_strand_id
1 'polypeptide(L)'
;MEFLSGRFHSHRHRIFYSLGMPVWMRWIGRLVAPIFIFCSVWSFTYTRDRKKYLFRLYIAGVIMSLIQWKLYIPNNFFRSLFSLMVILYLFECYQKKLEFGKKLVFYLCWQIGTIGICIILLSCLCLPESFIVYVLAAVMGTIFNLEGGLIYVFLGVLFWLFRNQKIKLAASFCIFDVFLFGLTTTSIISLSLGWLRFHFPILTAPLEGLRYLLDTVIGLPPAELGGSIWLQNYEWMMIGSLPFLLMYNKNKGKSKKWFFYIIYPVHIVALWYIRNYFL
;
A
#
# COMPACT_ATOMS: atom_id res chain seq x y z
N MET A 1 -10.43 18.86 8.82
CA MET A 1 -10.06 17.46 8.47
C MET A 1 -10.54 17.07 7.07
N GLU A 2 -11.79 17.36 6.66
CA GLU A 2 -12.26 17.21 5.25
C GLU A 2 -11.34 17.91 4.22
N PHE A 3 -10.82 19.09 4.58
CA PHE A 3 -9.93 19.88 3.73
C PHE A 3 -8.54 19.24 3.51
N LEU A 4 -8.12 18.30 4.37
CA LEU A 4 -6.79 17.66 4.36
C LEU A 4 -6.79 16.37 3.52
N SER A 5 -7.80 15.51 3.68
CA SER A 5 -7.98 14.30 2.84
C SER A 5 -8.26 14.67 1.38
N GLY A 6 -9.11 15.68 1.15
CA GLY A 6 -9.42 16.17 -0.20
C GLY A 6 -8.23 16.79 -0.95
N ARG A 7 -7.25 17.40 -0.25
CA ARG A 7 -6.09 18.05 -0.89
C ARG A 7 -5.05 17.04 -1.40
N PHE A 8 -4.77 15.97 -0.66
CA PHE A 8 -3.82 14.92 -1.09
C PHE A 8 -4.33 14.07 -2.24
N HIS A 9 -5.61 13.69 -2.23
CA HIS A 9 -6.22 12.85 -3.27
C HIS A 9 -6.60 13.66 -4.51
N SER A 10 -7.04 14.91 -4.35
CA SER A 10 -7.18 15.81 -5.50
C SER A 10 -5.87 15.99 -6.27
N HIS A 11 -4.71 16.00 -5.60
CA HIS A 11 -3.43 16.00 -6.28
C HIS A 11 -3.12 14.63 -6.92
N ARG A 12 -3.34 13.51 -6.22
CA ARG A 12 -3.08 12.15 -6.74
C ARG A 12 -3.83 11.84 -8.06
N HIS A 13 -5.09 12.27 -8.16
CA HIS A 13 -5.91 12.10 -9.37
C HIS A 13 -5.85 13.27 -10.36
N ARG A 14 -5.81 14.56 -9.93
CA ARG A 14 -5.75 15.70 -10.89
C ARG A 14 -4.44 15.79 -11.66
N ILE A 15 -3.31 15.42 -11.04
CA ILE A 15 -1.97 15.51 -11.64
C ILE A 15 -1.82 14.63 -12.89
N PHE A 16 -2.61 13.55 -13.02
CA PHE A 16 -2.51 12.61 -14.14
C PHE A 16 -3.68 12.65 -15.14
N TYR A 17 -4.85 13.17 -14.76
CA TYR A 17 -5.96 13.36 -15.72
C TYR A 17 -5.77 14.61 -16.60
N SER A 18 -5.00 15.60 -16.15
CA SER A 18 -4.90 16.88 -16.85
C SER A 18 -3.88 16.93 -18.00
N LEU A 19 -3.14 15.84 -18.30
CA LEU A 19 -1.94 15.90 -19.16
C LEU A 19 -1.78 14.72 -20.16
N GLY A 20 -2.86 14.13 -20.67
CA GLY A 20 -2.78 13.26 -21.86
C GLY A 20 -2.06 11.91 -21.73
N MET A 21 -1.62 11.50 -20.53
CA MET A 21 -1.02 10.17 -20.35
C MET A 21 -2.02 9.03 -20.61
N PRO A 22 -1.66 8.03 -21.44
CA PRO A 22 -2.58 6.95 -21.78
C PRO A 22 -2.99 6.12 -20.55
N VAL A 23 -4.29 5.82 -20.46
CA VAL A 23 -4.87 5.07 -19.34
C VAL A 23 -4.25 3.67 -19.21
N TRP A 24 -3.88 3.03 -20.32
CA TRP A 24 -3.28 1.70 -20.32
C TRP A 24 -1.94 1.62 -19.56
N MET A 25 -1.18 2.72 -19.45
CA MET A 25 0.04 2.75 -18.63
C MET A 25 -0.27 2.53 -17.15
N ARG A 26 -1.43 3.00 -16.68
CA ARG A 26 -1.88 2.80 -15.30
C ARG A 26 -2.32 1.36 -15.06
N TRP A 27 -2.97 0.75 -16.07
CA TRP A 27 -3.34 -0.66 -16.01
C TRP A 27 -2.12 -1.56 -15.85
N ILE A 28 -1.04 -1.28 -16.60
CA ILE A 28 0.21 -2.01 -16.46
C ILE A 28 0.80 -1.84 -15.06
N GLY A 29 0.75 -0.63 -14.50
CA GLY A 29 1.22 -0.37 -13.14
C GLY A 29 0.53 -1.22 -12.07
N ARG A 30 -0.75 -1.61 -12.26
CA ARG A 30 -1.46 -2.46 -11.30
C ARG A 30 -0.98 -3.90 -11.28
N LEU A 31 -0.52 -4.44 -12.40
CA LEU A 31 0.08 -5.78 -12.49
C LEU A 31 1.31 -5.90 -11.59
N VAL A 32 2.05 -4.81 -11.43
CA VAL A 32 3.37 -4.76 -10.80
C VAL A 32 3.29 -4.99 -9.29
N ALA A 33 2.26 -4.48 -8.61
CA ALA A 33 2.14 -4.60 -7.16
C ALA A 33 1.98 -6.06 -6.68
N PRO A 34 1.03 -6.88 -7.20
CA PRO A 34 0.95 -8.30 -6.88
C PRO A 34 2.24 -9.06 -7.18
N ILE A 35 2.92 -8.75 -8.30
CA ILE A 35 4.20 -9.38 -8.65
C ILE A 35 5.25 -9.08 -7.59
N PHE A 36 5.40 -7.81 -7.18
CA PHE A 36 6.36 -7.43 -6.14
C PHE A 36 6.05 -8.04 -4.78
N ILE A 37 4.76 -8.10 -4.40
CA ILE A 37 4.32 -8.77 -3.17
C ILE A 37 4.69 -10.26 -3.23
N PHE A 38 4.34 -10.95 -4.32
CA PHE A 38 4.64 -12.37 -4.51
C PHE A 38 6.14 -12.65 -4.45
N CYS A 39 6.95 -11.88 -5.18
CA CYS A 39 8.40 -12.00 -5.16
C CYS A 39 8.99 -11.72 -3.77
N SER A 40 8.42 -10.76 -3.03
CA SER A 40 8.88 -10.42 -1.69
C SER A 40 8.53 -11.48 -0.66
N VAL A 41 7.38 -12.15 -0.80
CA VAL A 41 6.95 -13.31 0.01
C VAL A 41 7.91 -14.50 -0.18
N TRP A 42 8.30 -14.80 -1.41
CA TRP A 42 9.29 -15.84 -1.69
C TRP A 42 10.69 -15.45 -1.22
N SER A 43 11.09 -14.20 -1.44
CA SER A 43 12.36 -13.65 -0.97
C SER A 43 12.45 -13.71 0.55
N PHE A 44 11.36 -13.37 1.24
CA PHE A 44 11.22 -13.57 2.68
C PHE A 44 11.44 -15.03 3.00
N THR A 45 10.62 -15.94 2.48
CA THR A 45 10.68 -17.39 2.79
C THR A 45 12.10 -17.96 2.72
N TYR A 46 12.86 -17.68 1.65
CA TYR A 46 14.20 -18.23 1.44
C TYR A 46 15.36 -17.46 2.10
N THR A 47 15.16 -16.25 2.61
CA THR A 47 16.25 -15.43 3.15
C THR A 47 16.77 -15.96 4.49
N ARG A 48 18.06 -16.31 4.60
CA ARG A 48 18.62 -16.76 5.90
C ARG A 48 18.55 -15.70 7.01
N ASP A 49 18.81 -14.44 6.68
CA ASP A 49 18.85 -13.32 7.63
C ASP A 49 17.68 -12.35 7.42
N ARG A 50 16.60 -12.57 8.18
CA ARG A 50 15.37 -11.77 8.11
C ARG A 50 15.64 -10.30 8.44
N LYS A 51 16.44 -10.03 9.48
CA LYS A 51 16.75 -8.67 9.96
C LYS A 51 17.42 -7.85 8.87
N LYS A 52 18.44 -8.40 8.19
CA LYS A 52 19.11 -7.69 7.09
C LYS A 52 18.19 -7.44 5.90
N TYR A 53 17.21 -8.30 5.64
CA TYR A 53 16.25 -8.09 4.56
C TYR A 53 15.24 -7.00 4.89
N LEU A 54 14.65 -7.03 6.08
CA LEU A 54 13.80 -5.97 6.61
C LEU A 54 14.53 -4.61 6.63
N PHE A 55 15.79 -4.58 7.09
CA PHE A 55 16.58 -3.36 7.13
C PHE A 55 16.83 -2.74 5.74
N ARG A 56 17.16 -3.56 4.73
CA ARG A 56 17.31 -3.06 3.35
C ARG A 56 16.01 -2.45 2.81
N LEU A 57 14.89 -3.10 3.11
CA LEU A 57 13.57 -2.66 2.67
C LEU A 57 13.14 -1.36 3.37
N TYR A 58 13.43 -1.25 4.66
CA TYR A 58 13.23 -0.04 5.45
C TYR A 58 14.04 1.14 4.89
N ILE A 59 15.35 0.96 4.70
CA ILE A 59 16.23 2.01 4.16
C ILE A 59 15.78 2.43 2.76
N ALA A 60 15.41 1.48 1.90
CA ALA A 60 14.87 1.80 0.57
C ALA A 60 13.55 2.59 0.66
N GLY A 61 12.66 2.26 1.60
CA GLY A 61 11.44 3.01 1.86
C GLY A 61 11.68 4.44 2.37
N VAL A 62 12.68 4.63 3.23
CA VAL A 62 13.07 5.97 3.73
C VAL A 62 13.73 6.80 2.62
N ILE A 63 14.62 6.22 1.83
CA ILE A 63 15.22 6.93 0.68
C ILE A 63 14.13 7.32 -0.32
N MET A 64 13.23 6.40 -0.63
CA MET A 64 12.12 6.67 -1.53
C MET A 64 11.21 7.77 -0.98
N SER A 65 10.95 7.84 0.34
CA SER A 65 10.09 8.89 0.90
C SER A 65 10.69 10.29 0.79
N LEU A 66 12.02 10.42 0.83
CA LEU A 66 12.70 11.69 0.55
C LEU A 66 12.50 12.11 -0.91
N ILE A 67 12.56 11.16 -1.84
CA ILE A 67 12.26 11.39 -3.27
C ILE A 67 10.79 11.80 -3.44
N GLN A 68 9.86 11.08 -2.79
CA GLN A 68 8.42 11.42 -2.80
C GLN A 68 8.18 12.85 -2.31
N TRP A 69 8.81 13.23 -1.20
CA TRP A 69 8.64 14.55 -0.62
C TRP A 69 9.18 15.66 -1.52
N LYS A 70 10.37 15.47 -2.11
CA LYS A 70 11.00 16.47 -2.98
C LYS A 70 10.31 16.60 -4.34
N LEU A 71 9.92 15.49 -4.95
CA LEU A 71 9.34 15.47 -6.31
C LEU A 71 7.80 15.44 -6.32
N TYR A 72 7.16 15.40 -5.15
CA TYR A 72 5.71 15.27 -4.98
C TYR A 72 5.12 14.05 -5.71
N ILE A 73 5.84 12.93 -5.66
CA ILE A 73 5.42 11.66 -6.28
C ILE A 73 4.75 10.77 -5.21
N PRO A 74 3.51 10.31 -5.41
CA PRO A 74 2.75 9.58 -4.39
C PRO A 74 3.05 8.07 -4.34
N ASN A 75 4.24 7.59 -4.74
CA ASN A 75 4.58 6.16 -4.84
C ASN A 75 5.76 5.78 -3.95
N ASN A 76 5.57 4.79 -3.06
CA ASN A 76 6.61 4.19 -2.23
C ASN A 76 6.18 2.82 -1.70
N PHE A 77 6.25 1.86 -2.62
CA PHE A 77 5.80 0.50 -2.38
C PHE A 77 6.67 -0.26 -1.40
N PHE A 78 7.93 0.18 -1.20
CA PHE A 78 8.84 -0.40 -0.22
C PHE A 78 8.28 -0.33 1.20
N ARG A 79 7.54 0.72 1.55
CA ARG A 79 6.89 0.82 2.87
C ARG A 79 5.84 -0.27 3.07
N SER A 80 5.02 -0.52 2.05
CA SER A 80 3.98 -1.57 2.08
C SER A 80 4.61 -2.96 2.19
N LEU A 81 5.66 -3.22 1.39
CA LEU A 81 6.43 -4.45 1.50
C LEU A 81 7.11 -4.60 2.86
N PHE A 82 7.66 -3.52 3.44
CA PHE A 82 8.27 -3.53 4.77
C PHE A 82 7.25 -3.93 5.83
N SER A 83 6.07 -3.30 5.82
CA SER A 83 4.96 -3.65 6.72
C SER A 83 4.55 -5.12 6.57
N LEU A 84 4.42 -5.61 5.33
CA LEU A 84 4.17 -7.03 5.06
C LEU A 84 5.24 -7.92 5.67
N MET A 85 6.53 -7.60 5.49
CA MET A 85 7.62 -8.41 6.07
C MET A 85 7.59 -8.42 7.60
N VAL A 86 7.21 -7.32 8.25
CA VAL A 86 7.04 -7.25 9.70
C VAL A 86 5.91 -8.17 10.15
N ILE A 87 4.77 -8.15 9.46
CA ILE A 87 3.63 -9.04 9.76
C ILE A 87 4.00 -10.51 9.55
N LEU A 88 4.67 -10.85 8.44
CA LEU A 88 5.14 -12.23 8.21
C LEU A 88 6.15 -12.68 9.27
N TYR A 89 7.01 -11.78 9.75
CA TYR A 89 7.92 -12.07 10.86
C TYR A 89 7.19 -12.31 12.19
N LEU A 90 6.11 -11.56 12.46
CA LEU A 90 5.24 -11.82 13.62
C LEU A 90 4.56 -13.20 13.51
N PHE A 91 4.07 -13.57 12.33
CA PHE A 91 3.53 -14.92 12.09
C PHE A 91 4.58 -16.03 12.30
N GLU A 92 5.82 -15.85 11.85
CA GLU A 92 6.90 -16.80 12.14
C GLU A 92 7.19 -16.90 13.65
N CYS A 93 7.14 -15.77 14.37
CA CYS A 93 7.30 -15.77 15.83
C CYS A 93 6.16 -16.53 16.52
N TYR A 94 4.93 -16.39 16.04
CA TYR A 94 3.78 -17.16 16.51
C TYR A 94 3.99 -18.66 16.30
N GLN A 95 4.35 -19.08 15.08
CA GLN A 95 4.60 -20.49 14.75
C GLN A 95 5.74 -21.10 15.58
N LYS A 96 6.79 -20.32 15.85
CA LYS A 96 7.96 -20.77 16.64
C LYS A 96 7.80 -20.56 18.15
N LYS A 97 6.63 -20.11 18.63
CA LYS A 97 6.37 -19.77 20.05
C LYS A 97 7.38 -18.77 20.64
N LEU A 98 7.92 -17.86 19.82
CA LEU A 98 8.95 -16.89 20.18
C LEU A 98 8.36 -15.57 20.69
N GLU A 99 7.97 -15.51 21.96
CA GLU A 99 7.47 -14.29 22.64
C GLU A 99 6.51 -13.44 21.78
N PHE A 100 5.63 -14.10 21.02
CA PHE A 100 4.78 -13.45 20.03
C PHE A 100 3.91 -12.36 20.67
N GLY A 101 3.30 -12.63 21.82
CA GLY A 101 2.43 -11.69 22.53
C GLY A 101 3.13 -10.37 22.83
N LYS A 102 4.33 -10.41 23.42
CA LYS A 102 5.12 -9.20 23.71
C LYS A 102 5.44 -8.41 22.44
N LYS A 103 5.88 -9.09 21.38
CA LYS A 103 6.22 -8.45 20.10
C LYS A 103 5.00 -7.86 19.38
N LEU A 104 3.86 -8.54 19.44
CA LEU A 104 2.61 -8.06 18.87
C LEU A 104 2.12 -6.82 19.61
N VAL A 105 2.07 -6.85 20.95
CA VAL A 105 1.67 -5.69 21.76
C VAL A 105 2.60 -4.51 21.49
N PHE A 106 3.92 -4.73 21.48
CA PHE A 106 4.88 -3.68 21.15
C PHE A 106 4.63 -3.10 19.76
N TYR A 107 4.42 -3.93 18.74
CA TYR A 107 4.11 -3.48 17.39
C TYR A 107 2.81 -2.68 17.34
N LEU A 108 1.73 -3.15 17.96
CA LEU A 108 0.43 -2.47 17.97
C LEU A 108 0.51 -1.12 18.70
N CYS A 109 1.14 -1.07 19.88
CA CYS A 109 1.35 0.17 20.62
C CYS A 109 2.20 1.16 19.82
N TRP A 110 3.25 0.70 19.14
CA TRP A 110 4.06 1.53 18.26
C TRP A 110 3.25 2.08 17.08
N GLN A 111 2.45 1.26 16.41
CA GLN A 111 1.62 1.69 15.29
C GLN A 111 0.55 2.71 15.73
N ILE A 112 -0.18 2.44 16.82
CA ILE A 112 -1.20 3.36 17.35
C ILE A 112 -0.55 4.68 17.76
N GLY A 113 0.57 4.63 18.49
CA GLY A 113 1.30 5.83 18.93
C GLY A 113 1.79 6.67 17.75
N THR A 114 2.41 6.05 16.74
CA THR A 114 2.93 6.77 15.57
C THR A 114 1.83 7.34 14.68
N ILE A 115 0.70 6.63 14.51
CA ILE A 115 -0.48 7.15 13.81
C ILE A 115 -1.05 8.36 14.58
N GLY A 116 -1.21 8.25 15.89
CA GLY A 116 -1.68 9.34 16.74
C GLY A 116 -0.79 10.58 16.63
N ILE A 117 0.54 10.39 16.69
CA ILE A 117 1.52 11.47 16.48
C ILE A 117 1.34 12.10 15.09
N CYS A 118 1.21 11.31 14.02
CA CYS A 118 1.00 11.85 12.67
C CYS A 118 -0.28 12.69 12.58
N ILE A 119 -1.39 12.22 13.17
CA ILE A 119 -2.68 12.94 13.17
C ILE A 119 -2.60 14.26 13.95
N ILE A 120 -1.96 14.24 15.12
CA ILE A 120 -1.77 15.43 15.95
C ILE A 120 -0.91 16.46 15.19
N LEU A 121 0.22 16.03 14.62
CA LEU A 121 1.11 16.91 13.87
C LEU A 121 0.44 17.51 12.62
N LEU A 122 -0.40 16.74 11.92
CA LEU A 122 -1.22 17.24 10.81
C LEU A 122 -2.23 18.29 11.26
N SER A 123 -2.70 18.22 12.51
CA SER A 123 -3.68 19.16 13.07
C SER A 123 -3.04 20.45 13.60
N CYS A 124 -1.79 20.37 14.08
CA CYS A 124 -1.07 21.51 14.67
C CYS A 124 -0.40 22.45 13.64
N LEU A 125 -0.39 22.11 12.33
CA LEU A 125 0.19 22.89 11.24
C LEU A 125 1.69 23.24 11.38
N CYS A 126 2.43 22.61 12.31
CA CYS A 126 3.84 22.94 12.56
C CYS A 126 4.80 22.48 11.44
N LEU A 127 4.41 21.48 10.65
CA LEU A 127 5.23 20.90 9.59
C LEU A 127 4.43 20.77 8.29
N PRO A 128 5.09 20.80 7.12
CA PRO A 128 4.42 20.54 5.85
C PRO A 128 3.74 19.16 5.87
N GLU A 129 2.48 19.10 5.45
CA GLU A 129 1.70 17.87 5.49
C GLU A 129 2.40 16.74 4.72
N SER A 130 2.98 17.04 3.54
CA SER A 130 3.70 16.05 2.72
C SER A 130 4.94 15.48 3.43
N PHE A 131 5.59 16.27 4.28
CA PHE A 131 6.71 15.80 5.08
C PHE A 131 6.24 14.78 6.13
N ILE A 132 5.12 15.07 6.81
CA ILE A 132 4.53 14.16 7.81
C ILE A 132 4.10 12.86 7.13
N VAL A 133 3.31 12.96 6.07
CA VAL A 133 2.69 11.82 5.40
C VAL A 133 3.71 10.93 4.67
N TYR A 134 4.79 11.51 4.12
CA TYR A 134 5.81 10.74 3.39
C TYR A 134 7.02 10.42 4.24
N VAL A 135 7.73 11.45 4.74
CA VAL A 135 9.03 11.28 5.39
C VAL A 135 8.87 10.73 6.80
N LEU A 136 8.12 11.42 7.65
CA LEU A 136 7.95 11.01 9.05
C LEU A 136 7.31 9.62 9.12
N ALA A 137 6.28 9.38 8.31
CA ALA A 137 5.60 8.09 8.27
C ALA A 137 6.54 6.94 7.82
N ALA A 138 7.46 7.18 6.88
CA ALA A 138 8.46 6.20 6.48
C ALA A 138 9.51 5.94 7.56
N VAL A 139 10.06 7.01 8.16
CA VAL A 139 11.08 6.93 9.20
C VAL A 139 10.55 6.19 10.42
N MET A 140 9.31 6.46 10.84
CA MET A 140 8.68 5.77 11.96
C MET A 140 8.25 4.33 11.63
N GLY A 141 8.32 3.90 10.37
CA GLY A 141 7.89 2.57 9.95
C GLY A 141 6.40 2.31 10.20
N THR A 142 5.58 3.36 10.10
CA THR A 142 4.15 3.28 10.38
C THR A 142 3.36 2.79 9.17
N ILE A 143 2.24 2.12 9.43
CA ILE A 143 1.23 1.72 8.45
C ILE A 143 0.38 2.90 7.95
N PHE A 144 0.62 4.10 8.46
CA PHE A 144 -0.06 5.33 8.02
C PHE A 144 0.29 5.68 6.56
N ASN A 145 -0.72 5.78 5.71
CA ASN A 145 -0.66 6.10 4.27
C ASN A 145 0.33 5.21 3.49
N LEU A 146 0.18 3.89 3.62
CA LEU A 146 0.89 2.92 2.78
C LEU A 146 0.34 2.93 1.34
N GLU A 147 1.21 2.67 0.36
CA GLU A 147 0.77 2.48 -1.04
C GLU A 147 -0.04 1.16 -1.15
N GLY A 148 -1.32 1.27 -1.50
CA GLY A 148 -2.28 0.16 -1.49
C GLY A 148 -2.83 -0.23 -0.12
N GLY A 149 -2.46 0.52 0.94
CA GLY A 149 -2.94 0.31 2.32
C GLY A 149 -2.68 -1.08 2.90
N LEU A 150 -3.37 -1.38 4.00
CA LEU A 150 -3.35 -2.72 4.60
C LEU A 150 -3.96 -3.80 3.70
N ILE A 151 -4.77 -3.44 2.70
CA ILE A 151 -5.34 -4.40 1.74
C ILE A 151 -4.25 -5.13 0.95
N TYR A 152 -3.24 -4.40 0.49
CA TYR A 152 -2.12 -5.01 -0.25
C TYR A 152 -1.21 -5.81 0.68
N VAL A 153 -1.11 -5.42 1.95
CA VAL A 153 -0.45 -6.22 2.98
C VAL A 153 -1.22 -7.54 3.22
N PHE A 154 -2.54 -7.48 3.29
CA PHE A 154 -3.39 -8.66 3.41
C PHE A 154 -3.23 -9.60 2.21
N LEU A 155 -3.18 -9.07 0.98
CA LEU A 155 -2.86 -9.85 -0.22
C LEU A 155 -1.53 -10.60 -0.08
N GLY A 156 -0.50 -9.93 0.45
CA GLY A 156 0.78 -10.58 0.70
C GLY A 156 0.73 -11.69 1.74
N VAL A 157 -0.10 -11.55 2.77
CA VAL A 157 -0.37 -12.62 3.73
C VAL A 157 -1.05 -13.81 3.04
N LEU A 158 -2.05 -13.58 2.18
CA LEU A 158 -2.69 -14.64 1.39
C LEU A 158 -1.68 -15.38 0.51
N PHE A 159 -0.83 -14.65 -0.21
CA PHE A 159 0.25 -15.25 -1.01
C PHE A 159 1.19 -16.07 -0.16
N TRP A 160 1.55 -15.60 1.03
CA TRP A 160 2.39 -16.37 1.95
C TRP A 160 1.69 -17.64 2.43
N LEU A 161 0.42 -17.58 2.81
CA LEU A 161 -0.35 -18.73 3.29
C LEU A 161 -0.46 -19.83 2.21
N PHE A 162 -0.77 -19.46 0.98
CA PHE A 162 -1.03 -20.41 -0.11
C PHE A 162 0.18 -20.65 -1.03
N ARG A 163 1.37 -20.09 -0.74
CA ARG A 163 2.59 -20.15 -1.59
C ARG A 163 2.95 -21.54 -2.12
N ASN A 164 2.64 -22.59 -1.36
CA ASN A 164 2.98 -23.96 -1.74
C ASN A 164 1.97 -24.62 -2.68
N GLN A 165 0.73 -24.14 -2.72
CA GLN A 165 -0.41 -24.73 -3.42
C GLN A 165 -0.89 -23.79 -4.54
N LYS A 166 -0.42 -24.02 -5.78
CA LYS A 166 -0.66 -23.11 -6.92
C LYS A 166 -2.14 -22.79 -7.16
N ILE A 167 -3.01 -23.80 -7.09
CA ILE A 167 -4.46 -23.64 -7.31
C ILE A 167 -5.08 -22.78 -6.22
N LYS A 168 -4.78 -23.05 -4.93
CA LYS A 168 -5.33 -22.24 -3.82
C LYS A 168 -4.80 -20.81 -3.85
N LEU A 169 -3.54 -20.62 -4.23
CA LEU A 169 -2.97 -19.29 -4.43
C LEU A 169 -3.70 -18.53 -5.53
N ALA A 170 -3.90 -19.14 -6.69
CA ALA A 170 -4.67 -18.54 -7.79
C ALA A 170 -6.09 -18.20 -7.37
N ALA A 171 -6.81 -19.16 -6.78
CA ALA A 171 -8.18 -18.96 -6.32
C ALA A 171 -8.27 -17.84 -5.28
N SER A 172 -7.37 -17.82 -4.28
CA SER A 172 -7.33 -16.75 -3.27
C SER A 172 -7.06 -15.37 -3.89
N PHE A 173 -6.22 -15.31 -4.92
CA PHE A 173 -5.90 -14.06 -5.60
C PHE A 173 -7.10 -13.55 -6.40
N CYS A 174 -7.74 -14.42 -7.19
CA CYS A 174 -8.91 -14.07 -7.96
C CYS A 174 -10.09 -13.64 -7.06
N ILE A 175 -10.33 -14.36 -5.95
CA ILE A 175 -11.36 -13.99 -4.98
C ILE A 175 -11.07 -12.62 -4.37
N PHE A 176 -9.82 -12.39 -3.96
CA PHE A 176 -9.39 -11.11 -3.43
C PHE A 176 -9.60 -9.98 -4.45
N ASP A 177 -9.22 -10.20 -5.71
CA ASP A 177 -9.32 -9.21 -6.79
C ASP A 177 -10.77 -8.87 -7.12
N VAL A 178 -11.65 -9.88 -7.28
CA VAL A 178 -13.09 -9.69 -7.49
C VAL A 178 -13.72 -8.95 -6.33
N PHE A 179 -13.35 -9.31 -5.09
CA PHE A 179 -13.87 -8.65 -3.90
C PHE A 179 -13.44 -7.17 -3.84
N LEU A 180 -12.15 -6.89 -4.06
CA LEU A 180 -11.62 -5.53 -4.07
C LEU A 180 -12.22 -4.71 -5.23
N PHE A 181 -12.36 -5.30 -6.41
CA PHE A 181 -13.03 -4.67 -7.54
C PHE A 181 -14.49 -4.32 -7.23
N GLY A 182 -15.22 -5.22 -6.57
CA GLY A 182 -16.57 -4.97 -6.08
C GLY A 182 -16.60 -3.79 -5.10
N LEU A 183 -15.73 -3.78 -4.09
CA LEU A 183 -15.66 -2.70 -3.10
C LEU A 183 -15.25 -1.34 -3.67
N THR A 184 -14.40 -1.32 -4.69
CA THR A 184 -13.89 -0.07 -5.30
C THR A 184 -14.83 0.48 -6.36
N THR A 185 -15.48 -0.39 -7.12
CA THR A 185 -16.44 0.00 -8.16
C THR A 185 -17.79 0.37 -7.56
N THR A 186 -18.21 -0.30 -6.50
CA THR A 186 -19.46 0.05 -5.81
C THR A 186 -19.17 1.11 -4.74
N SER A 187 -19.95 2.18 -4.71
CA SER A 187 -19.88 3.18 -3.63
C SER A 187 -20.53 2.68 -2.33
N ILE A 188 -20.59 1.35 -2.09
CA ILE A 188 -21.27 0.75 -0.95
C ILE A 188 -20.75 1.32 0.36
N ILE A 189 -19.42 1.40 0.54
CA ILE A 189 -18.83 1.93 1.76
C ILE A 189 -19.25 3.39 1.98
N SER A 190 -19.17 4.21 0.94
CA SER A 190 -19.51 5.64 0.99
C SER A 190 -21.00 5.86 1.27
N LEU A 191 -21.86 5.05 0.64
CA LEU A 191 -23.31 5.06 0.84
C LEU A 191 -23.68 4.61 2.25
N SER A 192 -23.08 3.53 2.75
CA SER A 192 -23.33 3.04 4.12
C SER A 192 -22.90 4.06 5.17
N LEU A 193 -21.73 4.69 5.02
CA LEU A 193 -21.27 5.76 5.92
C LEU A 193 -22.20 6.98 5.87
N GLY A 194 -22.62 7.38 4.66
CA GLY A 194 -23.56 8.49 4.47
C GLY A 194 -24.93 8.21 5.09
N TRP A 195 -25.46 7.00 4.90
CA TRP A 195 -26.73 6.56 5.48
C TRP A 195 -26.70 6.57 7.00
N LEU A 196 -25.62 6.06 7.62
CA LEU A 196 -25.43 6.10 9.07
C LEU A 196 -25.33 7.53 9.60
N ARG A 197 -24.57 8.39 8.92
CA ARG A 197 -24.42 9.80 9.28
C ARG A 197 -25.77 10.54 9.24
N PHE A 198 -26.60 10.23 8.24
CA PHE A 198 -27.91 10.85 8.07
C PHE A 198 -28.89 10.44 9.18
N HIS A 199 -28.98 9.14 9.50
CA HIS A 199 -29.93 8.64 10.51
C HIS A 199 -29.45 8.87 11.94
N PHE A 200 -28.14 8.90 12.18
CA PHE A 200 -27.54 9.08 13.50
C PHE A 200 -26.53 10.23 13.50
N PRO A 201 -26.99 11.49 13.60
CA PRO A 201 -26.10 12.66 13.61
C PRO A 201 -25.06 12.64 14.76
N ILE A 202 -25.37 11.98 15.87
CA ILE A 202 -24.44 11.80 17.00
C ILE A 202 -23.18 11.01 16.60
N LEU A 203 -23.24 10.20 15.54
CA LEU A 203 -22.12 9.42 15.03
C LEU A 203 -21.27 10.18 14.01
N THR A 204 -21.56 11.45 13.72
CA THR A 204 -20.79 12.26 12.74
C THR A 204 -19.29 12.26 13.01
N ALA A 205 -18.86 12.68 14.21
CA ALA A 205 -17.45 12.72 14.57
C ALA A 205 -16.72 11.35 14.48
N PRO A 206 -17.25 10.24 15.05
CA PRO A 206 -16.61 8.94 14.91
C PRO A 206 -16.64 8.40 13.48
N LEU A 207 -17.67 8.69 12.67
CA LEU A 207 -17.73 8.29 11.26
C LEU A 207 -16.68 9.00 10.40
N GLU A 208 -16.39 10.27 10.67
CA GLU A 208 -15.29 10.99 10.00
C GLU A 208 -13.92 10.41 10.37
N GLY A 209 -13.73 10.06 11.65
CA GLY A 209 -12.53 9.34 12.09
C GLY A 209 -12.37 7.99 11.39
N LEU A 210 -13.46 7.22 11.27
CA LEU A 210 -13.47 5.96 10.53
C LEU A 210 -13.15 6.16 9.05
N ARG A 211 -13.79 7.13 8.39
CA ARG A 211 -13.52 7.47 6.99
C ARG A 211 -12.04 7.81 6.76
N TYR A 212 -11.43 8.57 7.68
CA TYR A 212 -10.02 8.90 7.62
C TYR A 212 -9.12 7.67 7.80
N LEU A 213 -9.47 6.74 8.69
CA LEU A 213 -8.73 5.47 8.85
C LEU A 213 -8.91 4.54 7.65
N LEU A 214 -10.09 4.52 7.02
CA LEU A 214 -10.35 3.77 5.79
C LEU A 214 -9.44 4.25 4.65
N ASP A 215 -9.33 5.56 4.47
CA ASP A 215 -8.45 6.20 3.51
C ASP A 215 -6.96 5.94 3.84
N THR A 216 -6.52 6.35 5.04
CA THR A 216 -5.09 6.41 5.36
C THR A 216 -4.47 5.08 5.80
N VAL A 217 -5.23 4.17 6.42
CA VAL A 217 -4.69 2.90 6.96
C VAL A 217 -5.14 1.72 6.11
N ILE A 218 -6.45 1.60 5.84
CA ILE A 218 -6.96 0.43 5.10
C ILE A 218 -6.60 0.50 3.61
N GLY A 219 -6.63 1.69 3.02
CA GLY A 219 -6.43 1.92 1.59
C GLY A 219 -7.73 1.82 0.77
N LEU A 220 -8.88 2.11 1.39
CA LEU A 220 -10.18 2.26 0.72
C LEU A 220 -10.70 3.68 0.92
N PRO A 221 -10.18 4.67 0.17
CA PRO A 221 -10.61 6.05 0.30
C PRO A 221 -12.08 6.19 -0.12
N PRO A 222 -13.05 6.42 0.81
CA PRO A 222 -14.47 6.40 0.45
C PRO A 222 -14.87 7.47 -0.56
N ALA A 223 -14.09 8.56 -0.64
CA ALA A 223 -14.33 9.63 -1.60
C ALA A 223 -14.03 9.23 -3.06
N GLU A 224 -13.22 8.19 -3.28
CA GLU A 224 -12.84 7.71 -4.62
C GLU A 224 -13.57 6.43 -5.03
N LEU A 225 -14.38 5.85 -4.13
CA LEU A 225 -15.14 4.64 -4.44
C LEU A 225 -16.34 4.97 -5.32
N GLY A 226 -16.50 4.21 -6.39
CA GLY A 226 -17.46 4.49 -7.45
C GLY A 226 -16.81 5.11 -8.68
N GLY A 227 -17.53 5.06 -9.81
CA GLY A 227 -17.07 5.62 -11.07
C GLY A 227 -16.60 4.57 -12.09
N SER A 228 -16.09 5.05 -13.22
CA SER A 228 -15.84 4.20 -14.39
C SER A 228 -14.75 3.14 -14.13
N ILE A 229 -15.07 1.88 -14.45
CA ILE A 229 -14.18 0.72 -14.35
C ILE A 229 -12.90 0.84 -15.19
N TRP A 230 -12.95 1.65 -16.25
CA TRP A 230 -11.86 1.78 -17.21
C TRP A 230 -10.90 2.90 -16.83
N LEU A 231 -11.45 4.01 -16.32
CA LEU A 231 -10.72 5.26 -16.10
C LEU A 231 -10.31 5.43 -14.63
N GLN A 232 -11.19 5.07 -13.70
CA GLN A 232 -11.03 5.36 -12.27
C GLN A 232 -10.73 4.08 -11.49
N ASN A 233 -11.54 3.03 -11.67
CA ASN A 233 -11.47 1.79 -10.89
C ASN A 233 -10.80 0.65 -11.66
N TYR A 234 -9.53 0.83 -12.01
CA TYR A 234 -8.74 -0.16 -12.76
C TYR A 234 -7.98 -1.16 -11.86
N GLU A 235 -8.41 -1.35 -10.61
CA GLU A 235 -7.79 -2.31 -9.68
C GLU A 235 -7.87 -3.75 -10.20
N TRP A 236 -8.97 -4.13 -10.88
CA TRP A 236 -9.16 -5.47 -11.47
C TRP A 236 -8.08 -5.87 -12.48
N MET A 237 -7.32 -4.91 -13.03
CA MET A 237 -6.19 -5.21 -13.91
C MET A 237 -5.08 -6.01 -13.20
N MET A 238 -5.06 -6.05 -11.87
CA MET A 238 -4.16 -6.90 -11.09
C MET A 238 -4.27 -8.38 -11.49
N ILE A 239 -5.45 -8.87 -11.91
CA ILE A 239 -5.64 -10.27 -12.31
C ILE A 239 -4.70 -10.68 -13.45
N GLY A 240 -4.30 -9.74 -14.30
CA GLY A 240 -3.34 -10.00 -15.38
C GLY A 240 -1.93 -10.38 -14.89
N SER A 241 -1.64 -10.22 -13.61
CA SER A 241 -0.40 -10.70 -13.01
C SER A 241 -0.39 -12.23 -12.80
N LEU A 242 -1.58 -12.86 -12.76
CA LEU A 242 -1.76 -14.27 -12.43
C LEU A 242 -0.91 -15.24 -13.28
N PRO A 243 -0.79 -15.09 -14.62
CA PRO A 243 0.09 -15.94 -15.43
C PRO A 243 1.54 -15.92 -14.91
N PHE A 244 2.08 -14.75 -14.57
CA PHE A 244 3.44 -14.61 -14.05
C PHE A 244 3.62 -15.31 -12.70
N LEU A 245 2.61 -15.24 -11.82
CA LEU A 245 2.63 -15.91 -10.53
C LEU A 245 2.63 -17.44 -10.69
N LEU A 246 1.87 -17.98 -11.65
CA LEU A 246 1.75 -19.42 -11.88
C LEU A 246 2.95 -20.05 -12.61
N MET A 247 3.59 -19.27 -13.48
CA MET A 247 4.83 -19.65 -14.17
C MET A 247 6.03 -19.81 -13.23
N TYR A 248 5.93 -19.33 -11.98
CA TYR A 248 7.01 -19.49 -11.01
C TYR A 248 7.32 -20.97 -10.75
N ASN A 249 8.59 -21.34 -10.99
CA ASN A 249 9.08 -22.72 -10.96
C ASN A 249 9.77 -23.10 -9.63
N LYS A 250 9.71 -22.24 -8.60
CA LYS A 250 10.34 -22.42 -7.27
C LYS A 250 11.87 -22.57 -7.29
N ASN A 251 12.52 -22.44 -8.45
CA ASN A 251 13.96 -22.57 -8.58
C ASN A 251 14.64 -21.22 -8.38
N LYS A 252 15.84 -21.25 -7.78
CA LYS A 252 16.63 -20.04 -7.55
C LYS A 252 17.22 -19.54 -8.87
N GLY A 253 16.73 -18.40 -9.37
CA GLY A 253 17.31 -17.70 -10.51
C GLY A 253 18.61 -16.96 -10.16
N LYS A 254 19.17 -16.22 -11.14
CA LYS A 254 20.35 -15.36 -10.94
C LYS A 254 20.04 -14.27 -9.91
N SER A 255 20.79 -14.27 -8.80
CA SER A 255 20.55 -13.38 -7.67
C SER A 255 21.22 -12.01 -7.86
N LYS A 256 20.49 -11.02 -8.39
CA LYS A 256 20.91 -9.60 -8.34
C LYS A 256 20.27 -8.89 -7.15
N LYS A 257 20.94 -8.93 -6.00
CA LYS A 257 20.41 -8.44 -4.70
C LYS A 257 19.92 -6.99 -4.72
N TRP A 258 20.58 -6.11 -5.46
CA TRP A 258 20.31 -4.66 -5.48
C TRP A 258 19.42 -4.18 -6.63
N PHE A 259 19.12 -5.06 -7.60
CA PHE A 259 18.40 -4.70 -8.82
C PHE A 259 17.06 -4.03 -8.53
N PHE A 260 16.23 -4.66 -7.69
CA PHE A 260 14.92 -4.13 -7.31
C PHE A 260 15.00 -2.80 -6.57
N TYR A 261 15.97 -2.68 -5.65
CA TYR A 261 16.13 -1.50 -4.79
C TYR A 261 16.55 -0.25 -5.56
N ILE A 262 17.26 -0.40 -6.67
CA ILE A 262 17.72 0.72 -7.51
C ILE A 262 16.71 1.02 -8.61
N ILE A 263 16.21 0.00 -9.30
CA ILE A 263 15.33 0.20 -10.46
C ILE A 263 14.00 0.80 -10.04
N TYR A 264 13.47 0.42 -8.87
CA TYR A 264 12.18 0.95 -8.44
C TYR A 264 12.19 2.49 -8.29
N PRO A 265 13.11 3.11 -7.52
CA PRO A 265 13.20 4.57 -7.49
C PRO A 265 13.53 5.19 -8.86
N VAL A 266 14.46 4.59 -9.62
CA VAL A 266 14.95 5.16 -10.88
C VAL A 266 13.84 5.25 -11.93
N HIS A 267 13.05 4.20 -12.14
CA HIS A 267 12.00 4.24 -13.17
C HIS A 267 10.86 5.22 -12.78
N ILE A 268 10.56 5.38 -11.48
CA ILE A 268 9.57 6.35 -11.02
C ILE A 268 10.06 7.78 -11.27
N VAL A 269 11.32 8.08 -10.97
CA VAL A 269 11.92 9.39 -11.25
C VAL A 269 11.99 9.64 -12.76
N ALA A 270 12.32 8.62 -13.56
CA ALA A 270 12.34 8.73 -15.01
C ALA A 270 10.94 9.02 -15.58
N LEU A 271 9.89 8.33 -15.11
CA LEU A 271 8.51 8.60 -15.52
C LEU A 271 8.06 10.01 -15.11
N TRP A 272 8.44 10.47 -13.92
CA TRP A 272 8.19 11.84 -13.49
C TRP A 272 8.89 12.87 -14.37
N TYR A 273 10.15 12.60 -14.75
CA TYR A 273 10.91 13.48 -15.64
C TYR A 273 10.26 13.54 -17.03
N ILE A 274 9.90 12.38 -17.61
CA ILE A 274 9.19 12.33 -18.90
C ILE A 274 7.88 13.13 -18.82
N ARG A 275 7.11 12.91 -17.74
CA ARG A 275 5.84 13.60 -17.53
C ARG A 275 5.97 15.12 -17.40
N ASN A 276 7.03 15.65 -16.78
CA ASN A 276 7.16 17.08 -16.52
C ASN A 276 7.86 17.85 -17.66
N TYR A 277 8.66 17.19 -18.47
CA TYR A 277 9.47 17.84 -19.51
C TYR A 277 9.02 17.53 -20.94
N PHE A 278 8.29 16.44 -21.18
CA PHE A 278 7.88 16.00 -22.52
C PHE A 278 6.36 15.94 -22.75
N LEU A 279 5.55 16.06 -21.70
CA LEU A 279 4.08 16.04 -21.73
C LEU A 279 3.52 17.27 -21.03
#